data_AF-A0A918T344-F1
#
_entry.id   AF-A0A918T344-F1
#
_cell.length_a   1.000
_cell.length_b   1.000
_cell.length_c   1.000
_cell.angle_alpha   90.00
_cell.angle_beta   90.00
_cell.angle_gamma   90.00
#
_symmetry.space_group_name_H-M   'P 1'
#
loop_
_entity.id
_entity.type
_entity.pdbx_description
1 polymer ?
#
loop_
_entity_poly.entity_id
_entity_poly.type
_entity_poly.pdbx_seq_one_letter_code
_entity_poly.pdbx_strand_id
1 'polypeptide(L)'
;MALTRDDRVASAAGAAIGNALVARVAAIDAELARPGLSEAQRTALWHGRVAALRQLVGVEPTERWLAVHGRAYGDASVHVD
;
A
#
# COMPACT_ATOMS: atom_id res chain seq x y z
N MET A 1 4.73 8.66 -24.76
CA MET A 1 4.66 9.54 -23.56
C MET A 1 3.45 9.30 -22.66
N ALA A 2 2.28 8.84 -23.16
CA ALA A 2 1.10 8.59 -22.32
C ALA A 2 1.27 7.41 -21.33
N LEU A 3 1.85 6.29 -21.76
CA LEU A 3 2.05 5.08 -20.93
C LEU A 3 2.94 5.34 -19.69
N THR A 4 4.09 5.99 -19.87
CA THR A 4 5.00 6.36 -18.76
C THR A 4 4.35 7.30 -17.74
N ARG A 5 3.37 8.10 -18.15
CA ARG A 5 2.60 8.95 -17.23
C ARG A 5 1.63 8.12 -16.42
N ASP A 6 0.95 7.17 -17.05
CA ASP A 6 -0.02 6.27 -16.42
C ASP A 6 0.65 5.40 -15.34
N ASP A 7 1.82 4.82 -15.64
CA ASP A 7 2.60 4.04 -14.67
C ASP A 7 3.00 4.86 -13.43
N ARG A 8 3.40 6.13 -13.62
CA ARG A 8 3.74 7.04 -12.51
C ARG A 8 2.53 7.39 -11.67
N VAL A 9 1.35 7.54 -12.30
CA VAL A 9 0.09 7.81 -11.59
C VAL A 9 -0.34 6.58 -10.80
N ALA A 10 -0.23 5.38 -11.37
CA ALA A 10 -0.51 4.12 -10.68
C ALA A 10 0.40 3.93 -9.46
N SER A 11 1.72 4.14 -9.62
CA SER A 11 2.67 4.02 -8.50
C SER A 11 2.47 5.09 -7.42
N ALA A 12 2.14 6.33 -7.82
CA ALA A 12 1.78 7.37 -6.85
C ALA A 12 0.51 7.02 -6.06
N ALA A 13 -0.49 6.40 -6.72
CA ALA A 13 -1.71 5.96 -6.06
C ALA A 13 -1.45 4.82 -5.06
N GLY A 14 -0.65 3.82 -5.42
CA GLY A 14 -0.30 2.75 -4.48
C GLY A 14 0.60 3.22 -3.33
N ALA A 15 1.52 4.16 -3.56
CA ALA A 15 2.27 4.81 -2.49
C ALA A 15 1.36 5.58 -1.51
N ALA A 16 0.34 6.29 -2.03
CA ALA A 16 -0.65 6.97 -1.19
C ALA A 16 -1.48 5.99 -0.36
N ILE A 17 -1.91 4.87 -0.95
CA ILE A 17 -2.63 3.79 -0.25
C ILE A 17 -1.73 3.18 0.84
N GLY A 18 -0.47 2.88 0.54
CA GLY A 18 0.51 2.37 1.50
C GLY A 18 0.69 3.32 2.69
N ASN A 19 0.89 4.61 2.42
CA ASN A 19 1.02 5.63 3.47
C ASN A 19 -0.23 5.74 4.34
N ALA A 20 -1.42 5.67 3.75
CA ALA A 20 -2.67 5.69 4.49
C ALA A 20 -2.81 4.47 5.42
N LEU A 21 -2.38 3.29 4.97
CA LEU A 21 -2.39 2.08 5.79
C LEU A 21 -1.36 2.13 6.93
N VAL A 22 -0.15 2.66 6.68
CA VAL A 22 0.85 2.90 7.74
C VAL A 22 0.31 3.86 8.79
N ALA A 23 -0.30 4.98 8.38
CA ALA A 23 -0.91 5.93 9.30
C ALA A 23 -2.04 5.30 10.13
N ARG A 24 -2.84 4.43 9.51
CA ARG A 24 -3.90 3.68 10.20
C ARG A 24 -3.34 2.73 11.26
N VAL A 25 -2.26 2.01 10.97
CA VAL A 25 -1.58 1.14 11.95
C VAL A 25 -1.09 1.97 13.13
N ALA A 26 -0.41 3.09 12.87
CA ALA A 26 0.09 3.98 13.92
C ALA A 26 -1.04 4.53 14.81
N ALA A 27 -2.19 4.88 14.24
CA ALA A 27 -3.36 5.32 15.01
C ALA A 27 -3.91 4.20 15.90
N ILE A 28 -3.99 2.96 15.40
CA ILE A 28 -4.46 1.81 16.20
C ILE A 28 -3.47 1.50 17.34
N ASP A 29 -2.17 1.57 17.08
CA ASP A 29 -1.14 1.36 18.10
C ASP A 29 -1.21 2.44 19.19
N ALA A 30 -1.49 3.69 18.83
CA ALA A 30 -1.73 4.77 19.79
C ALA A 30 -2.99 4.53 20.65
N GLU A 31 -4.07 4.02 20.07
CA GLU A 31 -5.26 3.62 20.83
C GLU A 31 -4.97 2.46 21.78
N LEU A 32 -4.26 1.42 21.31
CA LEU A 32 -3.89 0.26 22.11
C LEU A 32 -3.02 0.62 23.32
N ALA A 33 -2.21 1.68 23.22
CA ALA A 33 -1.40 2.19 24.31
C ALA A 33 -2.20 2.89 25.42
N ARG A 34 -3.48 3.23 25.17
CA ARG A 34 -4.32 3.90 26.18
C ARG A 34 -4.67 2.95 27.33
N PRO A 35 -4.57 3.41 28.59
CA PRO A 35 -5.03 2.63 29.74
C PRO A 35 -6.58 2.55 29.75
N GLY A 36 -7.12 1.55 30.44
CA GLY A 36 -8.56 1.44 30.68
C GLY A 36 -9.38 0.83 29.54
N LEU A 37 -8.74 0.30 28.48
CA LEU A 37 -9.43 -0.49 27.47
C LEU A 37 -9.98 -1.79 28.07
N SER A 38 -11.28 -2.03 27.84
CA SER A 38 -11.87 -3.36 28.05
C SER A 38 -11.25 -4.39 27.11
N GLU A 39 -11.35 -5.66 27.47
CA GLU A 39 -10.84 -6.77 26.66
C GLU A 39 -11.49 -6.82 25.27
N ALA A 40 -12.79 -6.50 25.18
CA ALA A 40 -13.50 -6.40 23.91
C ALA A 40 -12.94 -5.28 23.01
N GLN A 41 -12.65 -4.10 23.58
CA GLN A 41 -12.03 -3.00 22.83
C GLN A 41 -10.62 -3.35 22.37
N ARG A 42 -9.82 -3.98 23.23
CA ARG A 42 -8.46 -4.42 22.89
C ARG A 42 -8.48 -5.44 21.75
N THR A 43 -9.40 -6.40 21.80
CA THR A 43 -9.60 -7.41 20.76
C THR A 43 -10.00 -6.77 19.42
N ALA A 44 -10.96 -5.83 19.44
CA ALA A 44 -11.39 -5.13 18.24
C ALA A 44 -10.25 -4.32 17.59
N LEU A 45 -9.46 -3.60 18.40
CA LEU A 45 -8.28 -2.87 17.93
C LEU A 45 -7.23 -3.81 17.35
N TRP A 46 -6.98 -4.96 17.99
CA TRP A 46 -6.04 -5.95 17.49
C TRP A 46 -6.46 -6.53 16.13
N HIS A 47 -7.73 -6.88 15.96
CA HIS A 47 -8.25 -7.30 14.66
C HIS A 47 -8.10 -6.21 13.60
N GLY A 48 -8.37 -4.95 13.94
CA GLY A 48 -8.16 -3.81 13.06
C GLY A 48 -6.70 -3.66 12.61
N ARG A 49 -5.75 -3.85 13.55
CA ARG A 49 -4.31 -3.80 13.27
C ARG A 49 -3.89 -4.90 12.29
N VAL A 50 -4.29 -6.14 12.58
CA VAL A 50 -3.98 -7.29 11.72
C VAL A 50 -4.58 -7.12 10.32
N ALA A 51 -5.80 -6.57 10.21
CA ALA A 51 -6.42 -6.28 8.92
C ALA A 51 -5.63 -5.24 8.12
N ALA A 52 -5.20 -4.14 8.75
CA ALA A 52 -4.39 -3.11 8.09
C ALA A 52 -3.01 -3.64 7.65
N LEU A 53 -2.36 -4.46 8.47
CA LEU A 53 -1.08 -5.11 8.14
C LEU A 53 -1.22 -6.08 6.95
N ARG A 54 -2.30 -6.87 6.91
CA ARG A 54 -2.60 -7.75 5.76
C ARG A 54 -2.82 -6.96 4.47
N GLN A 55 -3.46 -5.79 4.56
CA GLN A 55 -3.64 -4.91 3.40
C GLN A 55 -2.30 -4.33 2.93
N LEU A 56 -1.40 -3.92 3.84
CA LEU A 56 -0.05 -3.46 3.49
C LEU A 56 0.74 -4.51 2.70
N VAL A 57 0.73 -5.75 3.21
CA VAL A 57 1.38 -6.90 2.55
C VAL A 57 0.73 -7.25 1.21
N GLY A 58 -0.53 -6.87 0.97
CA GLY A 58 -1.19 -7.02 -0.34
C GLY A 58 -0.88 -5.91 -1.34
N VAL A 59 -0.56 -4.70 -0.87
CA VAL A 59 -0.23 -3.54 -1.71
C VAL A 59 1.22 -3.64 -2.23
N GLU A 60 2.17 -4.04 -1.38
CA GLU A 60 3.61 -4.16 -1.74
C GLU A 60 3.90 -5.08 -2.95
N PRO A 61 3.29 -6.28 -3.07
CA PRO A 61 3.46 -7.15 -4.22
C PRO A 61 2.86 -6.56 -5.49
N THR A 62 1.75 -5.84 -5.39
CA THR A 62 1.09 -5.18 -6.53
C THR A 62 1.95 -4.06 -7.07
N GLU A 63 2.47 -3.19 -6.19
CA GLU A 63 3.42 -2.12 -6.55
C GLU A 63 4.72 -2.68 -7.13
N ARG A 64 5.32 -3.70 -6.50
CA ARG A 64 6.54 -4.35 -7.02
C ARG A 64 6.30 -5.01 -8.37
N TRP A 65 5.17 -5.68 -8.56
CA TRP A 65 4.84 -6.33 -9.82
C TRP A 65 4.64 -5.31 -10.95
N LEU A 66 3.91 -4.22 -10.70
CA LEU A 66 3.73 -3.12 -11.65
C LEU A 66 5.05 -2.40 -11.97
N ALA A 67 5.89 -2.13 -10.96
CA ALA A 67 7.20 -1.50 -11.17
C ALA A 67 8.17 -2.37 -11.99
N VAL A 68 8.10 -3.69 -11.83
CA VAL A 68 8.95 -4.65 -12.57
C VAL A 68 8.46 -4.84 -14.01
N HIS A 69 7.14 -4.89 -14.24
CA HIS A 69 6.59 -5.21 -15.57
C HIS A 69 6.26 -3.97 -16.41
N GLY A 70 5.91 -2.82 -15.81
CA GLY A 70 5.71 -1.55 -16.54
C GLY A 70 6.98 -1.06 -17.23
N ARG A 71 8.17 -1.37 -16.68
CA ARG A 71 9.47 -1.08 -17.31
C ARG A 71 9.74 -1.93 -18.56
N ALA A 72 9.20 -3.15 -18.62
CA ALA A 72 9.43 -4.10 -19.72
C ALA A 72 8.55 -3.83 -20.95
N TYR A 73 7.35 -3.27 -20.78
CA TYR A 73 6.51 -2.83 -21.90
C TYR A 73 7.01 -1.55 -22.58
N GLY A 74 7.94 -0.82 -21.95
CA GLY A 74 8.52 0.42 -22.46
C GLY A 74 9.74 0.27 -23.38
N ASP A 75 10.34 -0.93 -23.48
CA ASP A 75 11.59 -1.16 -24.24
C ASP A 75 11.35 -1.82 -25.62
N ALA A 76 10.11 -2.14 -25.97
CA ALA A 76 9.76 -2.74 -27.26
C ALA A 76 9.26 -1.71 -28.30
N SER A 77 9.76 -0.47 -28.26
CA SER A 77 9.55 0.50 -29.35
C SER A 77 10.78 0.50 -30.25
N VAL A 78 10.89 -0.52 -31.10
CA VAL A 78 11.80 -0.53 -32.24
C VAL A 78 11.56 0.72 -33.09
N HIS A 79 12.62 1.52 -33.23
CA HIS A 79 12.68 2.61 -34.19
C HIS A 79 12.75 1.99 -35.59
N VAL A 80 11.70 2.18 -36.39
CA VAL A 80 11.73 1.88 -37.82
C VAL A 80 12.01 3.21 -38.53
N ASP A 81 13.22 3.32 -39.07
CA ASP A 81 13.58 4.23 -40.17
C ASP A 81 14.11 3.37 -41.33
#